data_AF-A0A7C5BRQ1-F1
#
_entry.id   AF-A0A7C5BRQ1-F1
#
_cell.length_a   1.000
_cell.length_b   1.000
_cell.length_c   1.000
_cell.angle_alpha   90.00
_cell.angle_beta   90.00
_cell.angle_gamma   90.00
#
_symmetry.space_group_name_H-M   'P 1'
#
loop_
_entity.id
_entity.type
_entity.pdbx_description
1 polymer ?
#
loop_
_entity_poly.entity_id
_entity_poly.type
_entity_poly.pdbx_seq_one_letter_code
_entity_poly.pdbx_strand_id
1 'polypeptide(L)'
;MTFKLDQQQNQTLDTRTSRRRFLQLGFGASAGLVMPSAFANLLIQPERKLSLLNLHTGESLNATYWAEGQYQTSELNAIYRVLRDHRTG
;
A
#
# COMPACT_ATOMS: atom_id res chain seq x y z
N MET A 1 -64.97 -28.20 -20.34
CA MET A 1 -63.54 -27.88 -20.53
C MET A 1 -63.46 -26.41 -20.89
N THR A 2 -63.17 -25.53 -19.93
CA THR A 2 -63.14 -24.08 -20.16
C THR A 2 -61.68 -23.65 -20.16
N PHE A 3 -61.20 -23.29 -21.36
CA PHE A 3 -59.84 -22.79 -21.57
C PHE A 3 -59.66 -21.46 -20.84
N LYS A 4 -58.64 -21.39 -19.99
CA LYS A 4 -58.17 -20.12 -19.42
C LYS A 4 -57.36 -19.40 -20.48
N LEU A 5 -57.76 -18.17 -20.80
CA LEU A 5 -56.98 -17.28 -21.63
C LEU A 5 -56.00 -16.47 -20.76
N ASP A 6 -54.84 -16.31 -21.36
CA ASP A 6 -53.59 -15.88 -20.77
C ASP A 6 -53.56 -14.46 -20.22
N GLN A 7 -52.61 -14.35 -19.31
CA GLN A 7 -51.86 -13.19 -18.84
C GLN A 7 -51.80 -12.00 -19.81
N GLN A 8 -51.97 -10.79 -19.28
CA GLN A 8 -51.12 -9.64 -19.62
C GLN A 8 -51.11 -8.66 -18.43
N GLN A 9 -50.03 -8.68 -17.66
CA GLN A 9 -49.06 -7.58 -17.56
C GLN A 9 -49.64 -6.26 -17.04
N ASN A 10 -49.61 -6.10 -15.72
CA ASN A 10 -49.31 -4.81 -15.12
C ASN A 10 -48.24 -5.03 -14.06
N GLN A 11 -46.99 -5.08 -14.52
CA GLN A 11 -45.81 -4.95 -13.67
C GLN A 11 -45.71 -3.50 -13.22
N THR A 12 -46.53 -3.09 -12.24
CA THR A 12 -46.25 -1.89 -11.49
C THR A 12 -45.07 -2.22 -10.58
N LEU A 13 -43.89 -1.71 -10.94
CA LEU A 13 -42.70 -1.75 -10.09
C LEU A 13 -43.03 -1.01 -8.80
N ASP A 14 -43.50 -1.77 -7.81
CA ASP A 14 -43.82 -1.28 -6.48
C ASP A 14 -42.50 -0.98 -5.77
N THR A 15 -41.88 0.16 -6.11
CA THR A 15 -40.70 0.71 -5.45
C THR A 15 -41.11 1.25 -4.08
N ARG A 16 -41.57 0.35 -3.20
CA ARG A 16 -41.57 0.62 -1.76
C ARG A 16 -40.11 0.65 -1.32
N THR A 17 -39.54 1.83 -1.25
CA THR A 17 -38.30 2.09 -0.51
C THR A 17 -38.51 1.64 0.93
N SER A 18 -38.12 0.40 1.21
CA SER A 18 -38.25 -0.20 2.53
C SER A 18 -37.23 0.46 3.46
N ARG A 19 -37.71 1.08 4.55
CA ARG A 19 -36.86 1.63 5.63
C ARG A 19 -35.79 0.61 6.09
N ARG A 20 -36.12 -0.68 6.01
CA ARG A 20 -35.22 -1.79 6.32
C ARG A 20 -34.06 -1.91 5.31
N ARG A 21 -34.29 -1.69 4.01
CA ARG A 21 -33.23 -1.65 2.99
C ARG A 21 -32.32 -0.44 3.16
N PHE A 22 -32.89 0.72 3.50
CA PHE A 22 -32.11 1.93 3.81
C PHE A 22 -31.20 1.72 5.02
N LEU A 23 -31.72 1.14 6.11
CA LEU A 23 -30.92 0.80 7.29
C LEU A 23 -29.87 -0.27 6.97
N GLN A 24 -30.21 -1.31 6.19
CA GLN A 24 -29.25 -2.34 5.75
C GLN A 24 -28.08 -1.74 4.96
N LEU A 25 -28.35 -0.79 4.06
CA LEU A 25 -27.31 -0.08 3.31
C LEU A 25 -26.48 0.85 4.22
N GLY A 26 -27.11 1.55 5.16
CA GLY A 26 -26.42 2.39 6.13
C GLY A 26 -25.48 1.61 7.07
N PHE A 27 -25.94 0.46 7.59
CA PHE A 27 -25.11 -0.44 8.39
C PHE A 27 -23.97 -1.05 7.56
N GLY A 28 -24.24 -1.48 6.32
CA GLY A 28 -23.22 -1.99 5.40
C GLY A 28 -22.14 -0.96 5.06
N ALA A 29 -22.50 0.32 4.90
CA ALA A 29 -21.56 1.40 4.59
C ALA A 29 -20.58 1.70 5.75
N SER A 30 -21.04 1.57 7.00
CA SER A 30 -20.18 1.80 8.18
C SER A 30 -19.07 0.76 8.36
N ALA A 31 -19.27 -0.47 7.88
CA ALA A 31 -18.27 -1.54 7.98
C ALA A 31 -17.07 -1.32 7.03
N GLY A 32 -17.26 -0.58 5.93
CA GLY A 32 -16.18 -0.30 4.97
C GLY A 32 -15.22 0.82 5.40
N LEU A 33 -15.63 1.68 6.33
CA LEU A 33 -14.82 2.82 6.80
C LEU A 33 -13.81 2.45 7.89
N VAL A 34 -13.96 1.27 8.50
CA VAL A 34 -12.94 0.70 9.40
C VAL A 34 -11.92 -0.03 8.54
N MET A 35 -11.12 0.73 7.78
CA MET A 35 -9.92 0.17 7.16
C MET A 35 -8.96 -0.26 8.27
N PRO A 36 -8.53 -1.53 8.31
CA PRO A 36 -7.55 -1.97 9.30
C PRO A 36 -6.27 -1.14 9.14
N SER A 37 -5.79 -0.53 10.23
CA SER A 37 -4.47 0.12 10.30
C SER A 37 -3.30 -0.82 9.95
N ALA A 38 -3.56 -2.12 9.82
CA ALA A 38 -2.63 -3.13 9.34
C ALA A 38 -2.03 -2.83 7.95
N PHE A 39 -2.65 -1.97 7.14
CA PHE A 39 -2.08 -1.54 5.85
C PHE A 39 -1.04 -0.41 5.95
N ALA A 40 -0.89 0.23 7.11
CA ALA A 40 0.10 1.30 7.30
C ALA A 40 1.54 0.80 7.08
N ASN A 41 1.80 -0.46 7.41
CA ASN A 41 3.12 -1.07 7.25
C ASN A 41 3.45 -1.48 5.81
N LEU A 42 2.46 -1.59 4.91
CA LEU A 42 2.71 -1.92 3.50
C LEU A 42 3.30 -0.75 2.70
N LEU A 43 3.15 0.48 3.20
CA LEU A 43 3.72 1.67 2.57
C LEU A 43 5.17 1.94 2.99
N ILE A 44 5.64 1.26 4.04
CA ILE A 44 7.01 1.44 4.54
C ILE A 44 7.96 0.66 3.62
N GLN A 45 8.66 1.38 2.77
CA GLN A 45 9.73 0.78 1.98
C GLN A 45 10.85 0.28 2.92
N PRO A 46 11.35 -0.95 2.73
CA PRO A 46 12.37 -1.50 3.60
C PRO A 46 13.67 -0.68 3.51
N GLU A 47 14.40 -0.63 4.62
CA GLU A 47 15.75 -0.09 4.65
C GLU A 47 16.68 -0.88 3.74
N ARG A 48 17.64 -0.20 3.10
CA ARG A 48 18.71 -0.85 2.34
C ARG A 48 20.04 -0.53 3.00
N LYS A 49 20.81 -1.58 3.27
CA LYS A 49 22.11 -1.51 3.96
C LYS A 49 23.21 -2.04 3.08
N LEU A 50 24.40 -1.48 3.24
CA LEU A 50 25.60 -1.88 2.51
C LEU A 50 26.79 -1.93 3.46
N SER A 51 27.48 -3.06 3.50
CA SER A 51 28.74 -3.21 4.22
C SER A 51 29.90 -3.31 3.23
N LEU A 52 30.91 -2.46 3.40
CA LEU A 52 32.09 -2.37 2.56
C LEU A 52 33.36 -2.55 3.39
N LEU A 53 34.35 -3.20 2.78
CA LEU A 53 35.72 -3.25 3.25
C LEU A 53 36.62 -2.92 2.06
N ASN A 54 37.35 -1.82 2.17
CA ASN A 54 38.38 -1.46 1.20
C ASN A 54 39.66 -2.21 1.55
N LEU A 55 40.03 -3.20 0.73
CA LEU A 55 41.20 -4.07 0.99
C LEU A 55 42.54 -3.34 0.83
N HIS A 56 42.58 -2.21 0.13
CA HIS A 56 43.79 -1.44 -0.10
C HIS A 56 44.11 -0.48 1.03
N THR A 57 43.08 0.08 1.68
CA THR A 57 43.25 1.05 2.78
C THR A 57 42.88 0.50 4.15
N GLY A 58 42.18 -0.63 4.21
CA GLY A 58 41.61 -1.18 5.44
C GLY A 58 40.38 -0.42 5.96
N GLU A 59 39.90 0.60 5.25
CA GLU A 59 38.68 1.31 5.62
C GLU A 59 37.47 0.36 5.54
N SER A 60 36.62 0.38 6.56
CA SER A 60 35.38 -0.39 6.58
C SER A 60 34.19 0.52 6.87
N LEU A 61 33.03 0.15 6.32
CA LEU A 61 31.80 0.92 6.44
C LEU A 61 30.61 -0.03 6.49
N ASN A 62 29.65 0.27 7.36
CA ASN A 62 28.31 -0.31 7.33
C ASN A 62 27.32 0.85 7.29
N ALA A 63 26.63 1.00 6.16
CA ALA A 63 25.85 2.19 5.84
C ALA A 63 24.41 1.82 5.47
N THR A 64 23.45 2.54 6.05
CA THR A 64 22.03 2.42 5.68
C THR A 64 21.69 3.51 4.67
N TYR A 65 22.03 3.29 3.41
CA TYR A 65 21.96 4.32 2.37
C TYR A 65 20.54 4.67 1.91
N TRP A 66 19.55 3.86 2.27
CA TRP A 66 18.13 4.10 1.99
C TRP A 66 17.28 3.77 3.22
N ALA A 67 16.49 4.73 3.67
CA ALA A 67 15.54 4.57 4.77
C ALA A 67 14.38 5.54 4.58
N GLU A 68 13.20 5.19 5.09
CA GLU A 68 12.01 6.07 5.06
C GLU A 68 11.63 6.57 3.64
N GLY A 69 11.92 5.75 2.62
CA GLY A 69 11.63 6.08 1.22
C GLY A 69 12.57 7.13 0.60
N GLN A 70 13.69 7.45 1.24
CA GLN A 70 14.65 8.46 0.79
C GLN A 70 16.09 7.93 0.87
N TYR A 71 16.96 8.51 0.04
CA TYR A 71 18.40 8.28 0.14
C TYR A 71 19.01 9.08 1.29
N GLN A 72 19.85 8.41 2.07
CA GLN A 72 20.57 9.04 3.17
C GLN A 72 21.88 9.66 2.63
N THR A 73 21.87 10.98 2.44
CA THR A 73 22.98 11.70 1.77
C THR A 73 24.31 11.54 2.53
N SER A 74 24.28 11.55 3.86
CA SER A 74 25.46 11.30 4.70
C SER A 74 26.07 9.92 4.43
N GLU A 75 25.23 8.90 4.31
CA GLU A 75 25.62 7.51 4.08
C GLU A 75 26.17 7.31 2.66
N LEU A 76 25.55 7.95 1.66
CA LEU A 76 26.06 7.97 0.29
C LEU A 76 27.44 8.64 0.20
N ASN A 77 27.64 9.75 0.91
CA ASN A 77 28.96 10.40 0.99
C ASN A 77 30.00 9.51 1.69
N ALA A 78 29.60 8.79 2.74
CA ALA A 78 30.47 7.83 3.41
C ALA A 78 30.88 6.69 2.46
N ILE A 79 29.92 6.15 1.69
CA ILE A 79 30.17 5.15 0.65
C ILE A 79 31.15 5.69 -0.40
N TYR A 80 30.88 6.89 -0.93
CA TYR A 80 31.77 7.55 -1.91
C TYR A 80 33.20 7.68 -1.37
N ARG A 81 33.36 8.07 -0.10
CA ARG A 81 34.68 8.22 0.52
C ARG A 81 35.44 6.90 0.62
N VAL A 82 34.77 5.78 0.93
CA VAL A 82 35.41 4.45 0.99
C VAL A 82 35.76 3.92 -0.39
N LEU A 83 34.95 4.26 -1.40
CA LEU A 83 35.13 3.83 -2.79
C LEU A 83 35.96 4.81 -3.64
N ARG A 84 36.43 5.92 -3.07
CA ARG A 84 37.20 6.93 -3.79
C ARG A 84 38.46 6.30 -4.38
N ASP A 85 38.92 6.84 -5.50
CA ASP A 85 40.24 6.48 -5.98
C ASP A 85 41.29 7.06 -5.01
N HIS A 86 42.06 6.18 -4.38
CA HIS A 86 43.13 6.54 -3.45
C HIS A 86 44.46 6.81 -4.15
N ARG A 87 44.53 6.67 -5.48
CA ARG A 87 45.76 6.82 -6.26
C ARG A 87 45.96 8.24 -6.80
N THR A 88 44.92 9.08 -6.75
CA THR A 88 44.85 10.40 -7.39
C THR A 88 44.90 11.56 -6.38
N GLY A 89 45.61 11.36 -5.27
CA GLY A 89 45.69 12.29 -4.12
C GLY A 89 45.89 13.77 -4.45
#